data_AF-A0A654TT85-F1
#
_entry.id   AF-A0A654TT85-F1
#
_cell.length_a   1.000
_cell.length_b   1.000
_cell.length_c   1.000
_cell.angle_alpha   90.00
_cell.angle_beta   90.00
_cell.angle_gamma   90.00
#
_symmetry.space_group_name_H-M   'P 1'
#
loop_
_entity.id
_entity.type
_entity.pdbx_description
1 polymer ?
#
loop_
_entity_poly.entity_id
_entity_poly.type
_entity_poly.pdbx_seq_one_letter_code
_entity_poly.pdbx_strand_id
1 'polypeptide(L)'
;MTRATRETVVLLEAAGFDVILIETVGVGQSEVAVANMVDTFVLLTLARTGDQLQGIKKGVLELADIVVVNKADGEHHKEARLAARELSAAIRLIYPREALWRPPVLTMSAVEGRGLAELWDTVERHRQVLTGAGEFDARRRDQQVDWTWQLVRDAVLDRVWSNPTVRKVRSELERRVRAGELTPALAAQQILEIANLTDR
;
A
#
# COMPACT_ATOMS: atom_id res chain seq x y z
N MET A 1 -7.61 4.62 -9.76
CA MET A 1 -7.64 3.19 -9.36
C MET A 1 -8.17 3.04 -7.95
N THR A 2 -7.52 3.66 -6.95
CA THR A 2 -7.84 3.55 -5.52
C THR A 2 -9.28 3.89 -5.14
N ARG A 3 -9.87 4.94 -5.74
CA ARG A 3 -11.28 5.33 -5.49
C ARG A 3 -12.28 4.24 -5.86
N ALA A 4 -12.22 3.76 -7.11
CA ALA A 4 -13.13 2.72 -7.60
C ALA A 4 -12.97 1.40 -6.82
N THR A 5 -11.74 1.08 -6.39
CA THR A 5 -11.48 -0.11 -5.55
C THR A 5 -12.22 0.00 -4.21
N ARG A 6 -12.07 1.10 -3.47
CA ARG A 6 -12.76 1.25 -2.18
C ARG A 6 -14.28 1.35 -2.30
N GLU A 7 -14.80 2.04 -3.31
CA GLU A 7 -16.26 2.07 -3.57
C GLU A 7 -16.79 0.65 -3.83
N THR A 8 -16.05 -0.16 -4.57
CA THR A 8 -16.38 -1.58 -4.81
C THR A 8 -16.34 -2.40 -3.52
N VAL A 9 -15.37 -2.17 -2.63
CA VAL A 9 -15.29 -2.87 -1.32
C VAL A 9 -16.59 -2.68 -0.54
N VAL A 10 -17.07 -1.43 -0.42
CA VAL A 10 -18.32 -1.11 0.30
C VAL A 10 -19.52 -1.80 -0.35
N LEU A 11 -19.58 -1.86 -1.68
CA LEU A 11 -20.65 -2.55 -2.40
C LEU A 11 -20.62 -4.07 -2.16
N LEU A 12 -19.44 -4.68 -2.12
CA LEU A 12 -19.27 -6.12 -1.85
C LEU A 12 -19.65 -6.46 -0.39
N GLU A 13 -19.22 -5.65 0.58
CA GLU A 13 -19.64 -5.81 1.98
C GLU A 13 -21.16 -5.71 2.11
N ALA A 14 -21.79 -4.71 1.47
CA ALA A 14 -23.24 -4.55 1.44
C ALA A 14 -23.97 -5.71 0.74
N ALA A 15 -23.33 -6.35 -0.23
CA ALA A 15 -23.84 -7.53 -0.93
C ALA A 15 -23.66 -8.84 -0.12
N GLY A 16 -23.07 -8.79 1.07
CA GLY A 16 -22.91 -9.94 1.97
C GLY A 16 -21.63 -10.76 1.76
N PHE A 17 -20.65 -10.23 1.01
CA PHE A 17 -19.32 -10.84 0.99
C PHE A 17 -18.60 -10.57 2.31
N ASP A 18 -18.09 -11.62 2.93
CA ASP A 18 -17.42 -11.62 4.22
C ASP A 18 -15.88 -11.57 4.12
N VAL A 19 -15.35 -11.95 2.95
CA VAL A 19 -13.92 -11.88 2.61
C VAL A 19 -13.73 -11.14 1.30
N ILE A 20 -12.93 -10.08 1.33
CA ILE A 20 -12.59 -9.28 0.14
C ILE A 20 -11.07 -9.27 -0.02
N LEU A 21 -10.59 -9.84 -1.12
CA LEU A 21 -9.17 -9.85 -1.47
C LEU A 21 -8.86 -8.71 -2.44
N ILE A 22 -7.89 -7.87 -2.09
CA ILE A 22 -7.44 -6.76 -2.92
C ILE A 22 -5.99 -7.02 -3.34
N GLU A 23 -5.77 -7.24 -4.64
CA GLU A 23 -4.46 -7.50 -5.21
C GLU A 23 -3.89 -6.24 -5.90
N THR A 24 -2.59 -5.99 -5.72
CA THR A 24 -1.85 -4.98 -6.49
C THR A 24 -1.27 -5.58 -7.77
N VAL A 25 -1.27 -4.82 -8.87
CA VAL A 25 -0.66 -5.24 -10.16
C VAL A 25 0.87 -5.03 -10.25
N GLY A 26 1.55 -4.76 -9.13
CA GLY A 26 3.03 -4.74 -9.05
C GLY A 26 3.77 -3.55 -9.68
N VAL A 27 3.06 -2.59 -10.28
CA VAL A 27 3.64 -1.35 -10.84
C VAL A 27 3.08 -0.10 -10.15
N GLY A 28 3.96 0.79 -9.67
CA GLY A 28 3.62 2.10 -9.10
C GLY A 28 3.75 2.23 -7.57
N GLN A 29 3.01 3.22 -7.04
CA GLN A 29 2.84 3.57 -5.60
C GLN A 29 1.54 2.96 -5.04
N SER A 30 1.15 1.78 -5.53
CA SER A 30 -0.15 1.17 -5.24
C SER A 30 -0.17 0.41 -3.92
N GLU A 31 1.00 0.04 -3.39
CA GLU A 31 1.15 -0.76 -2.18
C GLU A 31 0.68 0.00 -0.93
N VAL A 32 1.11 1.26 -0.75
CA VAL A 32 0.66 2.12 0.36
C VAL A 32 -0.85 2.33 0.30
N ALA A 33 -1.39 2.54 -0.90
CA ALA A 33 -2.82 2.75 -1.05
C ALA A 33 -3.63 1.49 -0.70
N VAL A 34 -3.15 0.31 -1.08
CA VAL A 34 -3.79 -0.96 -0.72
C VAL A 34 -3.65 -1.25 0.77
N ALA A 35 -2.47 -1.05 1.37
CA ALA A 35 -2.26 -1.21 2.80
C ALA A 35 -3.20 -0.32 3.63
N ASN A 36 -3.48 0.88 3.15
CA ASN A 36 -4.40 1.81 3.78
C ASN A 36 -5.89 1.47 3.57
N MET A 37 -6.27 0.45 2.81
CA MET A 37 -7.68 0.07 2.59
C MET A 37 -8.03 -1.35 3.03
N VAL A 38 -7.08 -2.08 3.62
CA VAL A 38 -7.28 -3.45 4.10
C VAL A 38 -6.99 -3.55 5.59
N ASP A 39 -7.58 -4.55 6.23
CA ASP A 39 -7.29 -4.87 7.63
C ASP A 39 -5.98 -5.63 7.81
N THR A 40 -5.62 -6.44 6.82
CA THR A 40 -4.42 -7.29 6.82
C THR A 40 -3.74 -7.22 5.47
N PHE A 41 -2.51 -6.69 5.43
CA PHE A 41 -1.69 -6.61 4.23
C PHE A 41 -0.70 -7.78 4.18
N VAL A 42 -0.84 -8.64 3.17
CA VAL A 42 0.03 -9.82 2.98
C VAL A 42 1.04 -9.53 1.87
N LEU A 43 2.33 -9.59 2.20
CA LEU A 43 3.41 -9.46 1.24
C LEU A 43 3.87 -10.84 0.77
N LEU A 44 3.66 -11.14 -0.52
CA LEU A 44 4.24 -12.32 -1.15
C LEU A 44 5.64 -12.01 -1.68
N THR A 45 6.61 -12.85 -1.32
CA THR A 45 8.00 -12.79 -1.79
C THR A 45 8.43 -14.13 -2.37
N LEU A 46 9.56 -14.15 -3.07
CA LEU A 46 10.19 -15.38 -3.56
C LEU A 46 11.54 -15.55 -2.86
N ALA A 47 11.95 -16.79 -2.65
CA ALA A 47 13.31 -17.08 -2.25
C ALA A 47 14.26 -16.68 -3.38
N ARG A 48 15.11 -15.67 -3.16
CA ARG A 48 16.21 -15.32 -4.07
C ARG A 48 17.53 -15.82 -3.50
N THR A 49 18.41 -16.34 -4.34
CA THR A 49 19.80 -16.62 -3.94
C THR A 49 20.55 -15.29 -3.83
N GLY A 50 20.87 -14.88 -2.60
CA GLY A 50 21.44 -13.56 -2.32
C GLY A 50 20.39 -12.53 -1.91
N ASP A 51 20.63 -11.90 -0.76
CA ASP A 51 19.89 -10.82 -0.08
C ASP A 51 18.38 -10.65 -0.44
N GLN A 52 17.50 -11.24 0.39
CA GLN A 52 16.05 -11.09 0.25
C GLN A 52 15.58 -9.62 0.33
N LEU A 53 16.33 -8.76 1.01
CA LEU A 53 15.94 -7.37 1.23
C LEU A 53 16.20 -6.49 0.02
N GLN A 54 17.18 -6.85 -0.83
CA GLN A 54 17.55 -6.06 -2.01
C GLN A 54 16.45 -6.02 -3.08
N GLY A 55 15.56 -7.02 -3.09
CA GLY A 55 14.41 -7.09 -4.00
C GLY A 55 13.12 -6.47 -3.46
N ILE A 56 13.04 -6.20 -2.16
CA ILE A 56 11.86 -5.59 -1.54
C ILE A 56 12.05 -4.08 -1.58
N LYS A 57 11.10 -3.35 -2.17
CA LYS A 57 11.12 -1.88 -2.13
C LYS A 57 11.21 -1.45 -0.67
N LYS A 58 12.27 -0.72 -0.30
CA LYS A 58 12.43 -0.09 1.02
C LYS A 58 11.12 0.66 1.33
N GLY A 59 10.42 0.27 2.40
CA GLY A 59 9.10 0.81 2.76
C GLY A 59 7.92 -0.16 2.63
N VAL A 60 8.00 -1.21 1.80
CA VAL A 60 6.87 -2.17 1.63
C VAL A 60 6.87 -3.26 2.70
N LEU A 61 8.05 -3.66 3.19
CA LEU A 61 8.15 -4.64 4.27
C LEU A 61 7.52 -4.10 5.56
N GLU A 62 7.65 -2.80 5.78
CA GLU A 62 7.09 -2.08 6.92
C GLU A 62 5.55 -1.99 6.88
N LEU A 63 4.93 -2.19 5.72
CA LEU A 63 3.48 -2.23 5.56
C LEU A 63 2.91 -3.64 5.78
N ALA A 64 3.74 -4.68 5.76
CA ALA A 64 3.29 -6.06 5.81
C ALA A 64 2.87 -6.48 7.21
N ASP A 65 1.61 -6.88 7.35
CA ASP A 65 1.11 -7.55 8.56
C ASP A 65 1.52 -9.03 8.55
N ILE A 66 1.68 -9.64 7.37
CA ILE A 66 2.17 -11.02 7.17
C ILE A 66 3.09 -11.04 5.94
N VAL A 67 4.20 -11.78 6.03
CA VAL A 67 5.08 -12.02 4.89
C VAL A 67 5.05 -13.50 4.52
N VAL A 68 4.98 -13.82 3.24
CA VAL A 68 4.95 -15.19 2.74
C VAL A 68 6.02 -15.37 1.68
N VAL A 69 6.97 -16.27 1.93
CA VAL A 69 7.92 -16.74 0.91
C VAL A 69 7.24 -17.85 0.11
N ASN A 70 6.74 -17.50 -1.07
CA ASN A 70 6.04 -18.43 -1.97
C ASN A 70 7.04 -19.23 -2.84
N LYS A 71 6.53 -20.26 -3.53
CA LYS A 71 7.31 -21.24 -4.30
C LYS A 71 8.25 -22.09 -3.45
N ALA A 72 7.84 -22.40 -2.23
CA ALA A 72 8.53 -23.32 -1.34
C ALA A 72 8.21 -24.77 -1.75
N ASP A 73 8.63 -25.17 -2.94
CA ASP A 73 8.36 -26.48 -3.55
C ASP A 73 9.59 -27.07 -4.25
N GLY A 74 9.57 -28.39 -4.45
CA GLY A 74 10.67 -29.15 -5.06
C GLY A 74 12.03 -28.88 -4.42
N GLU A 75 13.02 -28.54 -5.24
CA GLU A 75 14.38 -28.23 -4.79
C GLU A 75 14.48 -26.93 -3.98
N HIS A 76 13.50 -26.03 -4.07
CA HIS A 76 13.53 -24.70 -3.45
C HIS A 76 13.05 -24.70 -1.98
N HIS A 77 12.64 -25.85 -1.44
CA HIS A 77 12.19 -25.94 -0.03
C HIS A 77 13.20 -25.39 0.98
N LYS A 78 14.49 -25.71 0.79
CA LYS A 78 15.56 -25.26 1.70
C LYS A 78 15.80 -23.76 1.58
N GLU A 79 15.82 -23.24 0.36
CA GLU A 79 16.03 -21.83 0.06
C GLU A 79 14.90 -20.97 0.63
N ALA A 80 13.64 -21.39 0.44
CA ALA A 80 12.49 -20.69 0.99
C ALA A 80 12.51 -20.62 2.52
N ARG A 81 12.92 -21.70 3.20
CA ARG A 81 13.09 -21.70 4.66
C ARG A 81 14.21 -20.79 5.13
N LEU A 82 15.32 -20.72 4.39
CA LEU A 82 16.43 -19.81 4.69
C LEU A 82 15.97 -18.35 4.53
N ALA A 83 15.35 -18.03 3.41
CA ALA A 83 14.78 -16.71 3.13
C ALA A 83 13.78 -16.28 4.22
N ALA A 84 12.88 -17.19 4.65
CA ALA A 84 11.93 -16.90 5.71
C ALA A 84 12.63 -16.58 7.06
N ARG A 85 13.73 -17.26 7.38
CA ARG A 85 14.52 -16.98 8.59
C ARG A 85 15.23 -15.64 8.53
N GLU A 86 15.80 -15.28 7.38
CA GLU A 86 16.46 -13.99 7.15
C GLU A 86 15.45 -12.83 7.28
N LEU A 87 14.31 -12.94 6.60
CA LEU A 87 13.22 -11.96 6.71
C LEU A 87 12.68 -11.87 8.13
N SER A 88 12.52 -13.01 8.82
CA SER A 88 12.14 -13.02 10.24
C SER A 88 13.16 -12.26 11.08
N ALA A 89 14.46 -12.41 10.81
CA ALA A 89 15.49 -11.67 11.52
C ALA A 89 15.42 -10.16 11.24
N ALA A 90 15.16 -9.74 10.00
CA ALA A 90 14.97 -8.35 9.63
C ALA A 90 13.74 -7.73 10.33
N ILE A 91 12.59 -8.42 10.30
CA ILE A 91 11.39 -8.04 11.07
C ILE A 91 11.72 -7.91 12.55
N ARG A 92 12.63 -8.74 13.08
CA ARG A 92 13.04 -8.61 14.48
C ARG A 92 13.82 -7.34 14.82
N LEU A 93 14.47 -6.75 13.85
CA LEU A 93 15.21 -5.49 13.99
C LEU A 93 14.33 -4.27 13.79
N ILE A 94 13.31 -4.38 12.92
CA ILE A 94 12.37 -3.29 12.60
C ILE A 94 11.35 -3.10 13.71
N TYR A 95 10.80 -4.20 14.24
CA TYR A 95 9.72 -4.16 15.22
C TYR A 95 10.22 -4.36 16.65
N PRO A 96 9.78 -3.54 17.61
CA PRO A 96 10.12 -3.70 19.03
C PRO A 96 9.60 -5.03 19.57
N ARG A 97 10.16 -5.48 20.71
CA ARG A 97 9.78 -6.77 21.30
C ARG A 97 8.35 -6.76 21.85
N GLU A 98 7.91 -5.59 22.30
CA GLU A 98 6.62 -5.33 22.92
C GLU A 98 5.54 -4.95 21.89
N ALA A 99 5.82 -5.08 20.59
CA ALA A 99 4.82 -4.81 19.55
C ALA A 99 3.60 -5.72 19.72
N LEU A 100 2.40 -5.14 19.62
CA LEU A 100 1.13 -5.87 19.69
C LEU A 100 1.07 -7.00 18.66
N TRP A 101 1.54 -6.71 17.44
CA TRP A 101 1.68 -7.68 16.37
C TRP A 101 3.05 -7.54 15.73
N ARG A 102 3.79 -8.65 15.66
CA ARG A 102 5.02 -8.74 14.89
C ARG A 102 4.74 -9.58 13.65
N PRO A 103 4.95 -9.07 12.43
CA PRO A 103 4.63 -9.78 11.20
C PRO A 103 5.30 -11.16 11.14
N PRO A 104 4.53 -12.26 11.10
CA PRO A 104 5.09 -13.58 10.90
C PRO A 104 5.57 -13.74 9.46
N VAL A 105 6.65 -14.50 9.28
CA VAL A 105 7.14 -14.89 7.95
C VAL A 105 6.86 -16.37 7.73
N LEU A 106 6.01 -16.67 6.76
CA LEU A 106 5.58 -18.01 6.41
C LEU A 106 6.28 -18.48 5.13
N THR A 107 6.25 -19.79 4.89
CA THR A 107 6.62 -20.39 3.59
C THR A 107 5.39 -21.05 2.99
N MET A 108 5.19 -20.92 1.68
CA MET A 108 4.02 -21.43 0.99
C MET A 108 4.40 -21.98 -0.40
N SER A 109 3.69 -23.00 -0.87
CA SER A 109 3.64 -23.36 -2.29
C SER A 109 2.21 -23.22 -2.78
N ALA A 110 1.92 -22.11 -3.45
CA ALA A 110 0.61 -21.88 -4.04
C ALA A 110 0.25 -22.93 -5.11
N VAL A 111 1.24 -23.40 -5.88
CA VAL A 111 0.99 -24.35 -6.99
C VAL A 111 0.63 -25.74 -6.49
N GLU A 112 1.12 -26.13 -5.32
CA GLU A 112 0.77 -27.40 -4.66
C GLU A 112 -0.29 -27.24 -3.57
N GLY A 113 -0.79 -26.01 -3.35
CA GLY A 113 -1.77 -25.69 -2.31
C GLY A 113 -1.27 -25.81 -0.87
N ARG A 114 0.04 -25.88 -0.64
CA ARG A 114 0.65 -26.04 0.70
C ARG A 114 0.90 -24.70 1.37
N GLY A 115 0.51 -24.53 2.64
CA GLY A 115 0.73 -23.29 3.39
C GLY A 115 -0.45 -22.29 3.36
N LEU A 116 -1.49 -22.55 2.55
CA LEU A 116 -2.65 -21.67 2.43
C LEU A 116 -3.53 -21.67 3.69
N ALA A 117 -3.73 -22.84 4.30
CA ALA A 117 -4.49 -22.95 5.55
C ALA A 117 -3.78 -22.20 6.68
N GLU A 118 -2.47 -22.37 6.80
CA GLU A 118 -1.64 -21.70 7.80
C GLU A 118 -1.58 -20.17 7.59
N LEU A 119 -1.61 -19.72 6.32
CA LEU A 119 -1.76 -18.31 6.00
C LEU A 119 -3.11 -17.79 6.48
N TRP A 120 -4.20 -18.50 6.18
CA TRP A 120 -5.54 -18.08 6.59
C TRP A 120 -5.70 -18.04 8.12
N ASP A 121 -5.23 -19.08 8.83
CA ASP A 121 -5.18 -19.10 10.30
C ASP A 121 -4.42 -17.90 10.86
N THR A 122 -3.40 -17.43 10.13
CA THR A 122 -2.60 -16.25 10.50
C THR A 122 -3.33 -14.95 10.27
N VAL A 123 -4.11 -14.84 9.18
CA VAL A 123 -5.01 -13.70 8.94
C VAL A 123 -6.08 -13.61 10.04
N GLU A 124 -6.70 -14.74 10.39
CA GLU A 124 -7.70 -14.77 11.47
C GLU A 124 -7.09 -14.40 12.83
N ARG A 125 -5.90 -14.91 13.13
CA ARG A 125 -5.17 -14.55 14.36
C ARG A 125 -4.83 -13.07 14.41
N HIS A 126 -4.41 -12.48 13.29
CA HIS A 126 -4.14 -11.04 13.21
C HIS A 126 -5.40 -10.23 13.55
N ARG A 127 -6.54 -10.59 12.94
CA ARG A 127 -7.84 -9.99 13.25
C ARG A 127 -8.19 -10.14 14.73
N GLN A 128 -8.03 -11.32 15.31
CA GLN A 128 -8.32 -11.59 16.73
C GLN A 128 -7.46 -10.74 17.66
N VAL A 129 -6.16 -10.63 17.39
CA VAL A 129 -5.23 -9.82 18.20
C VAL A 129 -5.61 -8.35 18.15
N LEU A 130 -5.84 -7.79 16.96
CA LEU A 130 -6.26 -6.39 16.82
C LEU A 130 -7.63 -6.14 17.44
N THR A 131 -8.56 -7.08 17.31
CA THR A 131 -9.91 -6.96 17.91
C THR A 131 -9.81 -6.97 19.44
N GLY A 132 -9.04 -7.89 20.01
CA GLY A 132 -8.83 -7.98 21.46
C GLY A 132 -8.14 -6.74 22.06
N ALA A 133 -7.36 -6.02 21.27
CA ALA A 133 -6.74 -4.76 21.66
C ALA A 133 -7.59 -3.51 21.36
N GLY A 134 -8.74 -3.65 20.70
CA GLY A 134 -9.57 -2.53 20.24
C GLY A 134 -9.01 -1.76 19.04
N GLU A 135 -7.93 -2.27 18.42
CA GLU A 135 -7.22 -1.65 17.31
C GLU A 135 -7.87 -1.95 15.94
N PHE A 136 -8.64 -3.04 15.82
CA PHE A 136 -9.26 -3.42 14.54
C PHE A 136 -10.23 -2.34 14.03
N ASP A 137 -11.23 -1.97 14.85
CA ASP A 137 -12.20 -0.94 14.49
C ASP A 137 -11.57 0.47 14.51
N ALA A 138 -10.53 0.68 15.33
CA ALA A 138 -9.80 1.95 15.35
C ALA A 138 -9.08 2.19 14.02
N ARG A 139 -8.31 1.20 13.56
CA ARG A 139 -7.62 1.24 12.26
C ARG A 139 -8.61 1.51 11.12
N ARG A 140 -9.77 0.84 11.08
CA ARG A 140 -10.80 1.09 10.07
C ARG A 140 -11.34 2.52 10.11
N ARG A 141 -11.60 3.07 11.31
CA ARG A 141 -12.08 4.46 11.48
C ARG A 141 -11.05 5.46 10.96
N ASP A 142 -9.78 5.27 11.29
CA ASP A 142 -8.69 6.15 10.85
C ASP A 142 -8.52 6.08 9.33
N GLN A 143 -8.56 4.87 8.75
CA GLN A 143 -8.52 4.66 7.30
C GLN A 143 -9.67 5.36 6.57
N GLN A 144 -10.85 5.52 7.19
CA GLN A 144 -11.99 6.25 6.60
C GLN A 144 -11.81 7.76 6.68
N VAL A 145 -11.21 8.28 7.75
CA VAL A 145 -10.85 9.69 7.87
C VAL A 145 -9.78 10.05 6.84
N ASP A 146 -8.71 9.25 6.74
CA ASP A 146 -7.64 9.44 5.77
C ASP A 146 -8.17 9.42 4.33
N TRP A 147 -9.12 8.52 4.06
CA TRP A 147 -9.77 8.45 2.77
C TRP A 147 -10.60 9.68 2.44
N THR A 148 -11.36 10.18 3.41
CA THR A 148 -12.11 11.43 3.27
C THR A 148 -11.18 12.56 2.83
N TRP A 149 -10.03 12.72 3.49
CA TRP A 149 -9.05 13.73 3.15
C TRP A 149 -8.34 13.48 1.81
N GLN A 150 -8.13 12.22 1.43
CA GLN A 150 -7.62 11.88 0.10
C GLN A 150 -8.60 12.31 -1.00
N LEU A 151 -9.90 12.03 -0.84
CA LEU A 151 -10.93 12.46 -1.78
C LEU A 151 -10.99 13.98 -1.93
N VAL A 152 -10.91 14.72 -0.81
CA VAL A 152 -10.85 16.19 -0.85
C VAL A 152 -9.61 16.66 -1.61
N ARG A 153 -8.42 16.14 -1.28
CA ARG A 153 -7.17 16.50 -1.97
C ARG A 153 -7.25 16.21 -3.46
N ASP A 154 -7.72 15.03 -3.84
CA ASP A 154 -7.84 14.62 -5.24
C ASP A 154 -8.82 15.54 -5.99
N ALA A 155 -9.96 15.87 -5.39
CA ALA A 155 -10.95 16.77 -6.01
C ALA A 155 -10.41 18.21 -6.18
N VAL A 156 -9.72 18.75 -5.17
CA VAL A 156 -9.11 20.09 -5.26
C VAL A 156 -7.99 20.13 -6.30
N LEU A 157 -7.11 19.13 -6.30
CA LEU A 157 -6.01 19.05 -7.26
C LEU A 157 -6.55 18.85 -8.68
N ASP A 158 -7.55 17.98 -8.86
CA ASP A 158 -8.15 17.74 -10.17
C ASP A 158 -8.77 19.01 -10.76
N ARG A 159 -9.39 19.87 -9.94
CA ARG A 159 -9.91 21.17 -10.39
C ARG A 159 -8.83 22.05 -11.04
N VAL A 160 -7.63 22.07 -10.46
CA VAL A 160 -6.49 22.82 -11.02
C VAL A 160 -5.90 22.11 -12.24
N TRP A 161 -5.70 20.79 -12.16
CA TRP A 161 -5.10 19.99 -13.24
C TRP A 161 -5.99 19.89 -14.50
N SER A 162 -7.31 19.90 -14.33
CA SER A 162 -8.29 19.82 -15.40
C SER A 162 -8.61 21.19 -16.02
N ASN A 163 -8.26 22.29 -15.34
CA ASN A 163 -8.51 23.64 -15.82
C ASN A 163 -7.88 23.87 -17.22
N PRO A 164 -8.67 24.21 -18.26
CA PRO A 164 -8.17 24.34 -19.63
C PRO A 164 -7.08 25.40 -19.79
N THR A 165 -7.17 26.49 -19.03
CA THR A 165 -6.21 27.61 -19.10
C THR A 165 -4.90 27.23 -18.44
N VAL A 166 -4.95 26.60 -17.25
CA VAL A 166 -3.77 26.03 -16.59
C VAL A 166 -3.07 25.04 -17.52
N ARG A 167 -3.82 24.14 -18.17
CA ARG A 167 -3.26 23.17 -19.14
C ARG A 167 -2.53 23.85 -20.30
N LYS A 168 -3.05 24.97 -20.82
CA LYS A 168 -2.42 25.74 -21.91
C LYS A 168 -1.09 26.38 -21.47
N VAL A 169 -1.01 26.94 -20.26
CA VAL A 169 0.18 27.67 -19.79
C VAL A 169 1.22 26.77 -19.11
N ARG A 170 0.84 25.54 -18.73
CA ARG A 170 1.66 24.60 -17.94
C ARG A 170 3.07 24.44 -18.49
N SER A 171 3.21 24.12 -19.79
CA SER A 171 4.51 23.81 -20.38
C SER A 171 5.48 25.01 -20.32
N GLU A 172 4.98 26.23 -20.47
CA GLU A 172 5.81 27.44 -20.39
C GLU A 172 6.21 27.75 -18.95
N LEU A 173 5.30 27.62 -17.99
CA LEU A 173 5.63 27.80 -16.56
C LEU A 173 6.68 26.78 -16.11
N GLU A 174 6.54 25.52 -16.50
CA GLU A 174 7.56 24.50 -16.21
C GLU A 174 8.91 24.82 -16.88
N ARG A 175 8.91 25.34 -18.12
CA ARG A 175 10.14 25.77 -18.81
C ARG A 175 10.86 26.87 -18.03
N ARG A 176 10.13 27.92 -17.61
CA ARG A 176 10.68 29.05 -16.84
C ARG A 176 11.26 28.60 -15.49
N VAL A 177 10.62 27.66 -14.82
CA VAL A 177 11.14 27.07 -13.58
C VAL A 177 12.42 26.28 -13.85
N ARG A 178 12.45 25.42 -14.88
CA ARG A 178 13.64 24.64 -15.25
C ARG A 178 14.83 25.54 -15.65
N ALA A 179 14.56 26.68 -16.28
CA ALA A 179 15.56 27.65 -16.70
C ALA A 179 16.05 28.57 -15.56
N GLY A 180 15.44 28.51 -14.37
CA GLY A 180 15.75 29.42 -13.26
C GLY A 180 15.22 30.84 -13.43
N GLU A 181 14.36 31.06 -14.42
CA GLU A 181 13.72 32.36 -14.72
C GLU A 181 12.52 32.65 -13.79
N LEU A 182 12.01 31.62 -13.10
CA LEU A 182 10.89 31.70 -12.17
C LEU A 182 11.10 30.72 -11.02
N THR A 183 10.86 31.16 -9.78
CA THR A 183 10.95 30.26 -8.62
C THR A 183 9.73 29.32 -8.57
N PRO A 184 9.85 28.11 -7.98
CA PRO A 184 8.71 27.21 -7.81
C PRO A 184 7.53 27.86 -7.06
N ALA A 185 7.82 28.70 -6.07
CA ALA A 185 6.78 29.41 -5.30
C ALA A 185 5.98 30.39 -6.16
N LEU A 186 6.66 31.20 -6.98
CA LEU A 186 5.99 32.15 -7.88
C LEU A 186 5.23 31.45 -9.00
N ALA A 187 5.77 30.36 -9.55
CA ALA A 187 5.07 29.55 -10.54
C ALA A 187 3.78 28.93 -9.97
N ALA A 188 3.84 28.38 -8.75
CA ALA A 188 2.67 27.83 -8.06
C ALA A 188 1.60 28.91 -7.82
N GLN A 189 1.99 30.11 -7.38
CA GLN A 189 1.07 31.23 -7.21
C GLN A 189 0.38 31.60 -8.52
N GLN A 190 1.12 31.71 -9.64
CA GLN A 190 0.54 31.99 -10.95
C GLN A 190 -0.44 30.91 -11.41
N ILE A 191 -0.12 29.63 -11.17
CA ILE A 191 -1.03 28.51 -11.48
C ILE A 191 -2.35 28.65 -10.70
N LEU A 192 -2.27 28.97 -9.40
CA LEU A 192 -3.44 29.14 -8.54
C LEU A 192 -4.29 30.35 -8.95
N GLU A 193 -3.66 31.47 -9.30
CA GLU A 193 -4.35 32.67 -9.79
C GLU A 193 -5.10 32.40 -11.10
N ILE A 194 -4.45 31.73 -12.05
CA ILE A 194 -5.05 31.36 -13.34
C ILE A 194 -6.22 30.40 -13.15
N ALA A 195 -6.06 29.40 -12.26
CA ALA A 195 -7.13 28.46 -11.94
C ALA A 195 -8.37 29.19 -11.37
N ASN A 196 -8.18 30.10 -10.40
CA ASN A 196 -9.27 30.85 -9.77
C ASN A 196 -9.96 31.85 -10.71
N LEU A 197 -9.22 32.49 -11.62
CA LEU A 197 -9.77 33.51 -12.54
C LEU A 197 -10.70 32.91 -13.60
N THR A 198 -10.55 31.64 -13.92
CA THR A 198 -11.28 30.95 -14.99
C THR A 198 -12.34 29.97 -14.48
N ASP A 199 -12.51 29.91 -13.16
CA ASP A 199 -13.54 29.15 -12.46
C ASP A 199 -14.83 29.96 -12.20
N ARG A 200 -14.89 31.21 -12.67
CA ARG A 200 -16.07 32.09 -12.65
C ARG A 200 -16.76 32.09 -14.01
#